data_AF-A0AAF0RCG2-F1
#
_entry.id   AF-A0AAF0RCG2-F1
#
_cell.length_a   1.000
_cell.length_b   1.000
_cell.length_c   1.000
_cell.angle_alpha   90.00
_cell.angle_beta   90.00
_cell.angle_gamma   90.00
#
_symmetry.space_group_name_H-M   'P 1'
#
loop_
_entity.id
_entity.type
_entity.pdbx_description
1 polymer ?
#
loop_
_entity_poly.entity_id
_entity_poly.type
_entity_poly.pdbx_seq_one_letter_code
_entity_poly.pdbx_strand_id
1 'polypeptide(L)'
;MPRVISDHNPVMLQCGDWEQRKAYFKFENWWLNVEGFKDLVQNWWNGFVVDGCPDFKFSMKLKMLKQKLKDWSSVTFGELNNKKNSLLSELAEMDLIQNDRVLTEDEMMIRATVLVELEELAKNEESRWRQKSRVLWLKQGDNNTKFFQRVATAHRRCNTIDRLIINGEENKDPKEIKDHITEFYKQLYTES
;
A
#
# COMPACT_ATOMS: atom_id res chain seq x y z
N MET A 1 -11.51 -6.66 21.99
CA MET A 1 -10.91 -7.11 20.71
C MET A 1 -10.20 -8.42 20.95
N PRO A 2 -10.47 -9.47 20.18
CA PRO A 2 -9.78 -10.75 20.31
C PRO A 2 -8.30 -10.58 19.97
N ARG A 3 -7.43 -11.10 20.85
CA ARG A 3 -5.98 -11.12 20.65
C ARG A 3 -5.63 -12.23 19.67
N VAL A 4 -5.66 -11.96 18.37
CA VAL A 4 -5.15 -12.97 17.43
C VAL A 4 -4.06 -12.43 16.50
N ILE A 5 -4.09 -11.18 16.02
CA ILE A 5 -3.13 -10.79 14.96
C ILE A 5 -2.64 -9.32 14.94
N SER A 6 -3.15 -8.43 15.79
CA SER A 6 -2.62 -7.06 15.87
C SER A 6 -2.91 -6.39 17.21
N ASP A 7 -1.85 -5.99 17.90
CA ASP A 7 -1.84 -5.18 19.12
C ASP A 7 -1.70 -3.67 18.82
N HIS A 8 -2.10 -3.26 17.61
CA HIS A 8 -2.03 -1.86 17.19
C HIS A 8 -3.23 -1.06 17.71
N ASN A 9 -3.01 -0.28 18.76
CA ASN A 9 -3.92 0.80 19.15
C ASN A 9 -3.28 2.14 18.71
N PRO A 10 -3.71 2.77 17.59
CA PRO A 10 -3.12 4.02 17.15
C PRO A 10 -3.40 5.12 18.17
N VAL A 11 -2.35 5.72 18.74
CA VAL A 11 -2.47 7.02 19.40
C VAL A 11 -2.48 8.07 18.31
N MET A 12 -3.64 8.71 18.10
CA MET A 12 -3.77 9.82 17.16
C MET A 12 -3.22 11.09 17.81
N LEU A 13 -2.10 11.57 17.31
CA LEU A 13 -1.45 12.78 17.79
C LEU A 13 -1.36 13.76 16.64
N GLN A 14 -2.19 14.80 16.67
CA GLN A 14 -2.25 15.84 15.64
C GLN A 14 -1.30 16.98 16.03
N CYS A 15 -0.11 17.01 15.43
CA CYS A 15 0.84 18.11 15.58
C CYS A 15 0.98 18.88 14.26
N GLY A 16 0.23 19.96 14.06
CA GLY A 16 0.41 20.87 12.92
C GLY A 16 -0.24 20.45 11.60
N ASP A 17 -0.26 21.39 10.65
CA ASP A 17 -0.84 21.24 9.31
C ASP A 17 0.19 20.64 8.35
N TRP A 18 0.14 19.33 8.15
CA TRP A 18 0.95 18.64 7.15
C TRP A 18 0.16 18.54 5.86
N GLU A 19 0.64 19.18 4.79
CA GLU A 19 0.09 18.91 3.48
C GLU A 19 0.29 17.43 3.11
N GLN A 20 -0.80 16.73 2.87
CA GLN A 20 -0.75 15.37 2.33
C GLN A 20 -0.20 15.42 0.90
N ARG A 21 1.09 15.13 0.75
CA ARG A 21 1.69 14.93 -0.57
C ARG A 21 0.98 13.77 -1.28
N LYS A 22 0.56 13.99 -2.53
CA LYS A 22 0.00 12.93 -3.39
C LYS A 22 0.96 11.74 -3.43
N ALA A 23 0.50 10.58 -2.99
CA ALA A 23 1.29 9.36 -3.05
C ALA A 23 1.62 9.03 -4.52
N TYR A 24 2.90 8.77 -4.78
CA TYR A 24 3.32 8.25 -6.08
C TYR A 24 2.87 6.80 -6.22
N PHE A 25 2.52 6.42 -7.45
CA PHE A 25 2.11 5.05 -7.75
C PHE A 25 3.27 4.09 -7.48
N LYS A 26 2.97 2.99 -6.78
CA LYS A 26 3.84 1.83 -6.68
C LYS A 26 3.00 0.59 -6.98
N PHE A 27 3.57 -0.30 -7.77
CA PHE A 27 3.04 -1.64 -7.93
C PHE A 27 3.25 -2.42 -6.63
N GLU A 28 2.21 -3.03 -6.07
CA GLU A 28 2.36 -3.89 -4.89
C GLU A 28 2.46 -5.35 -5.31
N ASN A 29 3.51 -6.04 -4.87
CA ASN A 29 3.82 -7.38 -5.40
C ASN A 29 2.74 -8.42 -5.11
N TRP A 30 2.01 -8.29 -4.00
CA TRP A 30 0.94 -9.21 -3.64
C TRP A 30 -0.24 -9.16 -4.62
N TRP A 31 -0.36 -8.12 -5.46
CA TRP A 31 -1.37 -8.07 -6.54
C TRP A 31 -1.24 -9.28 -7.47
N LEU A 32 -0.04 -9.81 -7.66
CA LEU A 32 0.21 -11.01 -8.48
C LEU A 32 -0.39 -12.29 -7.89
N ASN A 33 -0.74 -12.28 -6.60
CA ASN A 33 -1.36 -13.41 -5.91
C ASN A 33 -2.89 -13.34 -5.97
N VAL A 34 -3.47 -12.23 -6.42
CA VAL A 34 -4.92 -12.11 -6.59
C VAL A 34 -5.33 -12.91 -7.82
N GLU A 35 -6.28 -13.83 -7.64
CA GLU A 35 -6.81 -14.64 -8.72
C GLU A 35 -7.35 -13.77 -9.86
N GLY A 36 -7.04 -14.13 -11.11
CA GLY A 36 -7.44 -13.38 -12.30
C GLY A 36 -6.69 -12.06 -12.53
N PHE A 37 -5.78 -11.63 -11.65
CA PHE A 37 -5.05 -10.35 -11.83
C PHE A 37 -4.21 -10.31 -13.11
N LYS A 38 -3.53 -11.42 -13.44
CA LYS A 38 -2.70 -11.50 -14.65
C LYS A 38 -3.54 -11.37 -15.92
N ASP A 39 -4.67 -12.08 -15.96
CA ASP A 39 -5.60 -12.04 -17.10
C ASP A 39 -6.21 -10.65 -17.26
N LEU A 40 -6.56 -10.00 -16.15
CA LEU A 40 -7.05 -8.61 -16.12
C LEU A 40 -6.03 -7.64 -16.75
N VAL A 41 -4.76 -7.74 -16.34
CA VAL A 41 -3.66 -6.91 -16.89
C VAL A 41 -3.45 -7.19 -18.38
N GLN A 42 -3.49 -8.47 -18.78
CA GLN A 42 -3.34 -8.87 -20.18
C GLN A 42 -4.48 -8.30 -21.05
N ASN A 43 -5.72 -8.38 -20.55
CA ASN A 43 -6.89 -7.82 -21.23
C ASN A 43 -6.77 -6.32 -21.42
N TRP A 44 -6.37 -5.57 -20.39
CA TRP A 44 -6.13 -4.13 -20.52
C TRP A 44 -5.01 -3.82 -21.52
N TRP A 45 -3.89 -4.53 -21.42
CA TRP A 45 -2.73 -4.30 -22.28
C TRP A 45 -3.04 -4.49 -23.76
N ASN A 46 -3.78 -5.55 -24.08
CA ASN A 46 -4.22 -5.88 -25.43
C ASN A 46 -5.29 -4.92 -25.95
N GLY A 47 -6.14 -4.39 -25.06
CA GLY A 47 -7.17 -3.41 -25.42
C GLY A 47 -6.64 -1.99 -25.68
N PHE A 48 -5.39 -1.68 -25.33
CA PHE A 48 -4.82 -0.36 -25.58
C PHE A 48 -4.43 -0.18 -27.04
N VAL A 49 -5.06 0.80 -27.70
CA VAL A 49 -4.70 1.28 -29.04
C VAL A 49 -4.00 2.63 -28.90
N VAL A 50 -2.74 2.69 -29.34
CA VAL A 50 -1.91 3.90 -29.35
C VAL A 50 -1.20 3.97 -30.68
N ASP A 51 -1.18 5.14 -31.30
CA ASP A 51 -0.43 5.39 -32.53
C ASP A 51 0.92 6.10 -32.26
N GLY A 52 1.86 6.00 -33.20
CA GLY A 52 3.21 6.58 -33.11
C GLY A 52 4.36 5.56 -33.17
N CYS A 53 5.58 6.02 -32.87
CA CYS A 53 6.77 5.17 -32.87
C CYS A 53 6.73 4.11 -31.74
N PRO A 54 7.49 3.00 -31.86
CA PRO A 54 7.47 1.91 -30.87
C PRO A 54 7.70 2.38 -29.42
N ASP A 55 8.68 3.26 -29.20
CA ASP A 55 9.01 3.76 -27.87
C ASP A 55 7.89 4.61 -27.26
N PHE A 56 7.26 5.45 -28.09
CA PHE A 56 6.10 6.25 -27.69
C PHE A 56 4.90 5.36 -27.36
N LYS A 57 4.61 4.36 -28.20
CA LYS A 57 3.55 3.37 -27.97
C LYS A 57 3.74 2.65 -26.65
N PHE A 58 4.94 2.15 -26.39
CA PHE A 58 5.27 1.45 -25.14
C PHE A 58 5.10 2.37 -23.92
N SER A 59 5.68 3.58 -23.96
CA SER A 59 5.57 4.57 -22.88
C SER A 59 4.11 4.94 -22.58
N MET A 60 3.30 5.15 -23.61
CA MET A 60 1.89 5.50 -23.45
C MET A 60 1.07 4.33 -22.91
N LYS A 61 1.30 3.10 -23.40
CA LYS A 61 0.65 1.90 -22.85
C LYS A 61 0.97 1.71 -21.36
N LEU A 62 2.22 1.96 -20.94
CA LEU A 62 2.58 1.93 -19.52
C LEU A 62 1.86 3.01 -18.71
N LYS A 63 1.69 4.22 -19.25
CA LYS A 63 0.92 5.30 -18.60
C LYS A 63 -0.55 4.90 -18.43
N MET A 64 -1.16 4.32 -19.46
CA MET A 64 -2.55 3.84 -19.42
C MET A 64 -2.71 2.68 -18.43
N LEU A 65 -1.78 1.71 -18.45
CA LEU A 65 -1.78 0.58 -17.53
C LEU A 65 -1.66 1.05 -16.08
N LYS A 66 -0.76 2.01 -15.80
CA LYS A 66 -0.62 2.64 -14.49
C LYS A 66 -1.94 3.21 -13.99
N GLN A 67 -2.71 3.88 -14.86
CA GLN A 67 -4.01 4.42 -14.45
C GLN A 67 -5.01 3.32 -14.11
N LYS A 68 -5.12 2.28 -14.97
CA LYS A 68 -5.99 1.12 -14.71
C LYS A 68 -5.64 0.41 -13.40
N LEU A 69 -4.35 0.22 -13.12
CA LEU A 69 -3.88 -0.35 -11.87
C LEU A 69 -4.23 0.51 -10.65
N LYS A 70 -4.15 1.84 -10.77
CA LYS A 70 -4.57 2.75 -9.69
C LYS A 70 -6.05 2.61 -9.39
N ASP A 71 -6.88 2.66 -10.43
CA ASP A 71 -8.34 2.58 -10.31
C ASP A 71 -8.75 1.24 -9.69
N TRP A 72 -8.24 0.14 -10.24
CA TRP A 72 -8.46 -1.21 -9.70
C TRP A 72 -8.00 -1.33 -8.26
N SER A 73 -6.77 -0.90 -7.94
CA SER A 73 -6.23 -1.01 -6.60
C SER A 73 -7.09 -0.24 -5.59
N SER A 74 -7.59 0.95 -5.93
CA SER A 74 -8.43 1.75 -5.05
C SER A 74 -9.73 1.03 -4.68
N VAL A 75 -10.36 0.36 -5.64
CA VAL A 75 -11.59 -0.42 -5.43
C VAL A 75 -11.27 -1.67 -4.61
N THR A 76 -10.30 -2.47 -5.04
CA THR A 76 -9.92 -3.72 -4.38
C THR A 76 -9.43 -3.49 -2.94
N PHE A 77 -8.69 -2.42 -2.65
CA PHE A 77 -8.30 -2.10 -1.28
C PHE A 77 -9.50 -1.76 -0.39
N GLY A 78 -10.48 -1.02 -0.92
CA GLY A 78 -11.71 -0.72 -0.19
C GLY A 78 -12.47 -2.00 0.15
N GLU A 79 -12.67 -2.87 -0.84
CA GLU A 79 -13.33 -4.16 -0.68
C GLU A 79 -12.60 -5.08 0.30
N LEU A 80 -11.27 -5.20 0.19
CA LEU A 80 -10.46 -6.00 1.11
C LEU A 80 -10.52 -5.49 2.54
N ASN A 81 -10.54 -4.17 2.74
CA ASN A 81 -10.63 -3.59 4.07
C ASN A 81 -12.02 -3.84 4.69
N ASN A 82 -13.07 -3.74 3.87
CA ASN A 82 -14.42 -4.10 4.29
C ASN A 82 -14.53 -5.59 4.62
N LYS A 83 -13.97 -6.47 3.78
CA LYS A 83 -13.91 -7.93 4.03
C LYS A 83 -13.18 -8.23 5.33
N LYS A 84 -12.00 -7.63 5.56
CA LYS A 84 -11.22 -7.76 6.80
C LYS A 84 -12.06 -7.38 8.03
N ASN A 85 -12.74 -6.25 7.98
CA ASN A 85 -13.57 -5.78 9.09
C ASN A 85 -14.77 -6.73 9.35
N SER A 86 -15.41 -7.22 8.29
CA SER A 86 -16.50 -8.19 8.39
C SER A 86 -16.04 -9.49 9.08
N LEU A 87 -14.92 -10.05 8.62
CA LEU A 87 -14.34 -11.27 9.20
C LEU A 87 -13.93 -11.09 10.67
N LEU A 88 -13.41 -9.91 11.03
CA LEU A 88 -13.08 -9.60 12.43
C LEU A 88 -14.33 -9.48 13.31
N SER A 89 -15.41 -8.91 12.78
CA SER A 89 -16.69 -8.85 13.49
C SER A 89 -17.28 -10.24 13.69
N GLU A 90 -17.30 -11.07 12.64
CA GLU A 90 -17.78 -12.46 12.70
C GLU A 90 -16.98 -13.29 13.71
N LEU A 91 -15.65 -13.16 13.70
CA LEU A 91 -14.80 -13.83 14.69
C LEU A 91 -15.10 -13.34 16.12
N ALA A 92 -15.35 -12.04 16.31
CA ALA A 92 -15.71 -11.49 17.62
C ALA A 92 -17.08 -11.98 18.11
N GLU A 93 -18.05 -12.14 17.22
CA GLU A 93 -19.36 -12.74 17.52
C GLU A 93 -19.20 -14.20 17.96
N MET A 94 -18.40 -14.99 17.23
CA MET A 94 -18.10 -16.38 17.60
C MET A 94 -17.39 -16.47 18.95
N ASP A 95 -16.48 -15.54 19.26
CA ASP A 95 -15.82 -15.48 20.57
C ASP A 95 -16.80 -15.19 21.70
N LEU A 96 -17.83 -14.35 21.47
CA LEU A 96 -18.89 -14.11 22.44
C LEU A 96 -19.73 -15.37 22.69
N ILE A 97 -20.12 -16.08 21.63
CA ILE A 97 -20.85 -17.35 21.74
C ILE A 97 -20.02 -18.36 22.52
N GLN A 98 -18.72 -18.45 22.24
CA GLN A 98 -17.81 -19.40 22.89
C GLN A 98 -17.65 -19.15 24.40
N ASN A 99 -17.86 -17.91 24.87
CA ASN A 99 -17.86 -17.60 26.30
C ASN A 99 -19.11 -18.10 27.04
N ASP A 100 -20.23 -18.29 26.32
CA ASP A 100 -21.50 -18.72 26.87
C ASP A 100 -21.72 -20.24 26.70
N ARG A 101 -21.37 -20.79 25.52
CA ARG A 101 -21.50 -22.21 25.19
C ARG A 101 -20.39 -22.71 24.28
N VAL A 102 -20.25 -24.03 24.19
CA VAL A 102 -19.39 -24.66 23.19
C VAL A 102 -19.96 -24.43 21.78
N LEU A 103 -19.07 -24.17 20.81
CA LEU A 103 -19.43 -24.03 19.40
C LEU A 103 -19.88 -25.38 18.82
N THR A 104 -20.81 -25.36 17.88
CA THR A 104 -21.17 -26.55 17.10
C THR A 104 -20.06 -26.90 16.09
N GLU A 105 -20.09 -28.11 15.53
CA GLU A 105 -19.11 -28.53 14.52
C GLU A 105 -19.14 -27.62 13.28
N ASP A 106 -20.33 -27.21 12.84
CA ASP A 106 -20.50 -26.24 11.75
C ASP A 106 -19.90 -24.87 12.10
N GLU A 107 -20.15 -24.36 13.30
CA GLU A 107 -19.57 -23.09 13.76
C GLU A 107 -18.04 -23.15 13.87
N MET A 108 -17.48 -24.29 14.28
CA MET A 108 -16.03 -24.51 14.28
C MET A 108 -15.46 -24.50 12.85
N MET A 109 -16.17 -25.10 11.88
CA MET A 109 -15.77 -25.10 10.47
C MET A 109 -15.79 -23.68 9.87
N ILE A 110 -16.82 -22.89 10.18
CA ILE A 110 -16.91 -21.49 9.74
C ILE A 110 -15.76 -20.69 10.37
N ARG A 111 -15.55 -20.83 11.68
CA ARG A 111 -14.43 -20.17 12.39
C ARG A 111 -13.08 -20.50 11.75
N ALA A 112 -12.84 -21.77 11.40
CA ALA A 112 -11.61 -22.17 10.74
C ALA A 112 -11.43 -21.48 9.39
N THR A 113 -12.50 -21.40 8.60
CA THR A 113 -12.51 -20.69 7.31
C THR A 113 -12.19 -19.20 7.48
N VAL A 114 -12.85 -18.53 8.42
CA VAL A 114 -12.62 -17.11 8.74
C VAL A 114 -11.16 -16.85 9.13
N LEU A 115 -10.57 -17.75 9.93
CA LEU A 115 -9.16 -17.63 10.34
C LEU A 115 -8.20 -17.79 9.16
N VAL A 116 -8.45 -18.73 8.24
CA VAL A 116 -7.63 -18.89 7.02
C VAL A 116 -7.69 -17.62 6.17
N GLU A 117 -8.89 -17.07 5.93
CA GLU A 117 -9.03 -15.83 5.15
C GLU A 117 -8.33 -14.64 5.81
N LEU A 118 -8.42 -14.50 7.14
CA LEU A 118 -7.70 -13.46 7.88
C LEU A 118 -6.18 -13.63 7.79
N GLU A 119 -5.68 -14.86 7.80
CA GLU A 119 -4.26 -15.17 7.64
C GLU A 119 -3.76 -14.76 6.24
N GLU A 120 -4.52 -15.02 5.19
CA GLU A 120 -4.20 -14.58 3.82
C GLU A 120 -4.14 -13.06 3.70
N LEU A 121 -5.12 -12.36 4.28
CA LEU A 121 -5.13 -10.90 4.33
C LEU A 121 -3.90 -10.35 5.08
N ALA A 122 -3.50 -11.00 6.19
CA ALA A 122 -2.32 -10.63 6.95
C ALA A 122 -1.02 -10.84 6.14
N LYS A 123 -0.90 -11.95 5.40
CA LYS A 123 0.24 -12.23 4.50
C LYS A 123 0.37 -11.18 3.39
N ASN A 124 -0.75 -10.75 2.81
CA ASN A 124 -0.77 -9.70 1.80
C ASN A 124 -0.32 -8.35 2.39
N GLU A 125 -0.78 -8.01 3.61
CA GLU A 125 -0.36 -6.82 4.32
C GLU A 125 1.14 -6.84 4.67
N GLU A 126 1.67 -7.99 5.09
CA GLU A 126 3.10 -8.18 5.34
C GLU A 126 3.94 -7.97 4.07
N SER A 127 3.54 -8.57 2.95
CA SER A 127 4.21 -8.41 1.65
C SER A 127 4.31 -6.94 1.25
N ARG A 128 3.22 -6.19 1.44
CA ARG A 128 3.18 -4.74 1.21
C ARG A 128 4.17 -3.99 2.09
N TRP A 129 4.19 -4.26 3.41
CA TRP A 129 5.09 -3.57 4.33
C TRP A 129 6.55 -3.91 4.06
N ARG A 130 6.86 -5.18 3.78
CA ARG A 130 8.20 -5.63 3.38
C ARG A 130 8.68 -4.87 2.14
N GLN A 131 7.86 -4.81 1.09
CA GLN A 131 8.20 -4.07 -0.13
C GLN A 131 8.43 -2.56 0.15
N LYS A 132 7.61 -1.95 1.02
CA LYS A 132 7.77 -0.54 1.41
C LYS A 132 9.06 -0.30 2.21
N SER A 133 9.44 -1.24 3.07
CA SER A 133 10.63 -1.14 3.91
C SER A 133 11.95 -1.25 3.14
N ARG A 134 11.93 -1.85 1.93
CA ARG A 134 13.13 -2.18 1.13
C ARG A 134 14.14 -3.12 1.83
N VAL A 135 13.72 -3.82 2.88
CA VAL A 135 14.56 -4.81 3.56
C VAL A 135 14.62 -6.10 2.73
N LEU A 136 15.83 -6.48 2.32
CA LEU A 136 16.08 -7.66 1.48
C LEU A 136 16.51 -8.91 2.27
N TRP A 137 17.12 -8.71 3.44
CA TRP A 137 17.72 -9.80 4.22
C TRP A 137 16.71 -10.58 5.09
N LEU A 138 15.60 -9.95 5.48
CA LEU A 138 14.50 -10.63 6.15
C LEU A 138 13.59 -11.29 5.11
N LYS A 139 13.37 -12.61 5.22
CA LYS A 139 12.44 -13.35 4.37
C LYS A 139 10.99 -13.07 4.80
N GLN A 140 10.05 -13.27 3.88
CA GLN A 140 8.61 -13.17 4.15
C GLN A 140 8.17 -14.36 5.01
N GLY A 141 7.29 -14.13 5.99
CA GLY A 141 6.77 -15.18 6.88
C GLY A 141 7.18 -15.06 8.34
N ASP A 142 8.03 -14.10 8.70
CA ASP A 142 8.35 -13.80 10.10
C ASP A 142 7.22 -12.98 10.78
N ASN A 143 6.13 -12.67 10.07
CA ASN A 143 4.98 -11.88 10.53
C ASN A 143 5.38 -10.54 11.17
N ASN A 144 6.55 -9.99 10.78
CA ASN A 144 7.13 -8.83 11.44
C ASN A 144 6.74 -7.50 10.75
N THR A 145 5.43 -7.30 10.58
CA THR A 145 4.87 -6.08 9.98
C THR A 145 5.33 -4.83 10.72
N LYS A 146 5.42 -4.87 12.06
CA LYS A 146 5.92 -3.77 12.89
C LYS A 146 7.33 -3.33 12.54
N PHE A 147 8.25 -4.28 12.37
CA PHE A 147 9.62 -3.97 11.97
C PHE A 147 9.63 -3.28 10.60
N PHE A 148 8.93 -3.86 9.61
CA PHE A 148 8.86 -3.29 8.26
C PHE A 148 8.21 -1.90 8.26
N GLN A 149 7.17 -1.68 9.06
CA GLN A 149 6.54 -0.38 9.26
C GLN A 149 7.51 0.64 9.87
N ARG A 150 8.24 0.26 10.93
CA ARG A 150 9.25 1.13 11.57
C ARG A 150 10.33 1.53 10.58
N VAL A 151 10.86 0.58 9.81
CA VAL A 151 11.87 0.83 8.78
C VAL A 151 11.33 1.73 7.66
N ALA A 152 10.13 1.44 7.15
CA ALA A 152 9.49 2.27 6.12
C ALA A 152 9.24 3.71 6.62
N THR A 153 8.83 3.88 7.87
CA THR A 153 8.64 5.19 8.51
C THR A 153 9.97 5.91 8.69
N ALA A 154 11.04 5.22 9.12
CA ALA A 154 12.38 5.80 9.23
C ALA A 154 12.89 6.29 7.87
N HIS A 155 12.74 5.47 6.81
CA HIS A 155 13.08 5.89 5.44
C HIS A 155 12.25 7.09 4.99
N ARG A 156 10.94 7.11 5.28
CA ARG A 156 10.09 8.27 4.95
C ARG A 156 10.61 9.52 5.64
N ARG A 157 10.93 9.44 6.94
CA ARG A 157 11.48 10.57 7.71
C ARG A 157 12.80 11.08 7.11
N CYS A 158 13.76 10.18 6.85
CA CYS A 158 15.07 10.59 6.30
C CYS A 158 15.00 11.12 4.87
N ASN A 159 14.04 10.66 4.05
CA ASN A 159 13.87 11.08 2.66
C ASN A 159 12.88 12.26 2.51
N THR A 160 12.32 12.76 3.61
CA THR A 160 11.41 13.91 3.55
C THR A 160 12.25 15.18 3.55
N ILE A 161 12.13 15.96 2.48
CA ILE A 161 12.67 17.32 2.41
C ILE A 161 11.58 18.24 2.97
N ASP A 162 11.71 18.63 4.24
CA ASP A 162 10.85 19.56 4.97
C ASP A 162 11.34 21.02 4.89
N ARG A 163 12.62 21.20 4.57
CA ARG A 163 13.28 22.49 4.36
C ARG A 163 14.37 22.39 3.31
N LEU A 164 14.63 23.50 2.63
CA LEU A 164 15.70 23.64 1.65
C LEU A 164 16.33 25.02 1.76
N ILE A 165 17.66 25.12 1.67
CA ILE A 165 18.34 26.42 1.57
C ILE A 165 18.31 26.86 0.12
N ILE A 166 17.67 28.00 -0.15
CA ILE A 166 17.54 28.59 -1.48
C ILE A 166 18.19 29.98 -1.41
N ASN A 167 19.21 30.22 -2.24
CA ASN A 167 19.96 31.50 -2.27
C ASN A 167 20.52 31.95 -0.90
N GLY A 168 20.86 30.99 -0.02
CA GLY A 168 21.39 31.27 1.31
C GLY A 168 20.34 31.43 2.42
N GLU A 169 19.04 31.38 2.10
CA GLU A 169 17.95 31.47 3.07
C GLU A 169 17.21 30.14 3.24
N GLU A 170 16.79 29.82 4.47
CA GLU A 170 16.01 28.61 4.76
C GLU A 170 14.57 28.78 4.29
N ASN A 171 14.13 27.91 3.38
CA ASN A 171 12.76 27.85 2.89
C ASN A 171 12.06 26.60 3.44
N LYS A 172 10.80 26.76 3.89
CA LYS A 172 9.94 25.69 4.44
C LYS A 172 8.64 25.51 3.67
N ASP A 173 8.38 26.34 2.65
CA ASP A 173 7.18 26.23 1.82
C ASP A 173 7.32 25.02 0.88
N PRO A 174 6.49 23.97 1.01
CA PRO A 174 6.55 22.77 0.17
C PRO A 174 6.42 23.07 -1.32
N LYS A 175 5.66 24.10 -1.69
CA LYS A 175 5.44 24.51 -3.08
C LYS A 175 6.69 25.17 -3.64
N GLU A 176 7.26 26.14 -2.93
CA GLU A 176 8.49 26.82 -3.37
C GLU A 176 9.68 25.86 -3.45
N ILE A 177 9.84 24.97 -2.46
CA ILE A 177 10.84 23.90 -2.48
C ILE A 177 10.68 23.03 -3.74
N LYS A 178 9.44 22.61 -4.05
CA LYS A 178 9.15 21.76 -5.22
C LYS A 178 9.47 22.48 -6.53
N ASP A 179 9.03 23.73 -6.66
CA ASP A 179 9.22 24.52 -7.88
C ASP A 179 10.71 24.79 -8.12
N HIS A 180 11.46 25.13 -7.07
CA HIS A 180 12.91 25.31 -7.14
C HIS A 180 13.66 24.04 -7.54
N ILE A 181 13.35 22.89 -6.92
CA ILE A 181 13.95 21.59 -7.30
C ILE A 181 13.63 21.26 -8.77
N THR A 182 12.39 21.49 -9.20
CA THR A 182 11.96 21.20 -10.57
C THR A 182 12.73 22.06 -11.57
N GLU A 183 12.88 23.35 -11.28
CA GLU A 183 13.59 24.29 -12.14
C GLU A 183 15.08 23.97 -12.22
N PHE A 184 15.72 23.67 -11.08
CA PHE A 184 17.11 23.23 -11.02
C PHE A 184 17.38 22.04 -11.96
N TYR A 185 16.55 20.99 -11.90
CA TYR A 185 16.73 19.81 -12.75
C TYR A 185 16.36 20.06 -14.21
N LYS A 186 15.38 20.94 -14.51
CA LYS A 186 15.12 21.34 -15.89
C LYS A 186 16.35 21.99 -16.51
N GLN A 187 16.98 22.93 -15.79
CA GLN A 187 18.19 23.62 -16.24
C GLN A 187 19.38 22.66 -16.36
N LEU A 188 19.52 21.71 -15.42
CA LEU A 188 20.60 20.72 -15.44
C LEU A 188 20.52 19.79 -16.67
N TYR A 189 19.32 19.45 -17.11
CA TYR A 189 19.09 18.52 -18.23
C TYR A 189 18.76 19.21 -19.56
N THR A 190 18.77 20.54 -19.63
CA THR A 190 18.86 21.27 -20.90
C THR A 190 20.31 21.26 -21.38
N GLU A 191 20.56 20.61 -22.51
CA GLU A 191 21.86 20.68 -23.21
C GLU A 191 22.17 22.14 -23.58
N SER A 192 23.43 22.56 -23.42
CA SER A 192 23.97 23.79 -24.01
C SER A 192 24.27 23.59 -25.48
#